data_AF-A0A973TCH4-F1
#
_entry.id   AF-A0A973TCH4-F1
#
_cell.length_a   1.000
_cell.length_b   1.000
_cell.length_c   1.000
_cell.angle_alpha   90.00
_cell.angle_beta   90.00
_cell.angle_gamma   90.00
#
_symmetry.space_group_name_H-M   'P 1'
#
loop_
_entity.id
_entity.type
_entity.pdbx_description
1 polymer ?
#
loop_
_entity_poly.entity_id
_entity_poly.type
_entity_poly.pdbx_seq_one_letter_code
_entity_poly.pdbx_strand_id
1 'polypeptide(L)' 'MSLPVHSVLPEDAGQALLIGRVWDPETGGPRVVAVSGGTVFDLHRLAGTV' A
#
# COMPACT_ATOMS: atom_id res chain seq x y z
N MET A 1 15.08 9.92 5.88
CA MET A 1 15.39 8.66 6.57
C MET A 1 14.64 7.55 5.84
N SER A 2 15.33 6.53 5.33
CA SER A 2 14.70 5.41 4.61
C SER A 2 14.59 4.22 5.55
N LEU A 3 13.42 3.59 5.61
CA LEU A 3 13.22 2.32 6.33
C LEU A 3 13.33 1.16 5.34
N PRO A 4 13.97 0.05 5.70
CA PRO A 4 13.95 -1.13 4.85
C PRO A 4 12.56 -1.76 4.85
N VAL A 5 12.14 -2.29 3.69
CA VAL A 5 10.78 -2.86 3.51
C VAL A 5 10.46 -3.93 4.55
N HIS A 6 11.42 -4.81 4.87
CA HIS A 6 11.23 -5.88 5.84
C HIS A 6 11.06 -5.41 7.29
N SER A 7 11.38 -4.15 7.63
CA SER A 7 11.14 -3.62 8.97
C SER A 7 9.75 -3.01 9.14
N VAL A 8 8.97 -2.91 8.07
CA VAL A 8 7.64 -2.26 8.07
C VAL A 8 6.53 -3.14 7.52
N LEU A 9 6.87 -4.23 6.83
CA LEU A 9 5.91 -5.21 6.34
C LEU A 9 5.95 -6.51 7.17
N PRO A 10 4.86 -7.31 7.15
CA PRO A 10 4.87 -8.66 7.69
C PRO A 10 5.95 -9.55 7.06
N GLU A 11 6.41 -10.55 7.80
CA GLU A 11 7.46 -11.49 7.37
C GLU A 11 7.08 -12.25 6.09
N ASP A 12 5.80 -12.52 5.89
CA ASP A 12 5.23 -13.25 4.75
C ASP A 12 4.72 -12.33 3.62
N ALA A 13 5.07 -11.03 3.63
CA ALA A 13 4.58 -10.05 2.65
C ALA A 13 4.84 -10.42 1.18
N GLY A 14 5.88 -11.23 0.90
CA GLY A 14 6.15 -11.74 -0.45
C GLY A 14 5.15 -12.77 -0.96
N GLN A 15 4.39 -13.41 -0.06
CA GLN A 15 3.41 -14.45 -0.34
C GLN A 15 1.96 -14.02 -0.03
N ALA A 16 1.80 -12.88 0.66
CA ALA A 16 0.50 -12.35 1.03
C ALA A 16 -0.06 -11.36 -0.01
N LEU A 17 -1.37 -11.19 0.00
CA LEU A 17 -2.03 -10.01 -0.54
C LEU A 17 -2.27 -9.02 0.61
N LEU A 18 -1.54 -7.91 0.62
CA LEU A 18 -1.70 -6.89 1.64
C LEU A 18 -2.65 -5.80 1.15
N ILE A 19 -3.54 -5.32 2.01
CA ILE A 19 -4.40 -4.16 1.75
C ILE A 19 -4.01 -3.05 2.73
N GLY A 20 -3.87 -1.83 2.22
CA GLY A 20 -3.45 -0.69 3.02
C GLY A 20 -3.94 0.65 2.49
N ARG A 21 -3.47 1.72 3.13
CA ARG A 21 -3.69 3.09 2.68
C ARG A 21 -2.36 3.82 2.61
N VAL A 22 -2.14 4.54 1.51
CA VAL A 22 -0.99 5.42 1.33
C VAL A 22 -1.45 6.86 1.21
N TRP A 23 -0.63 7.82 1.62
CA TRP A 23 -0.91 9.22 1.39
C TRP A 23 -0.48 9.60 -0.04
N ASP A 24 -1.42 10.10 -0.84
CA ASP A 24 -1.13 10.66 -2.15
C ASP A 24 -0.98 12.19 -2.03
N PRO A 25 0.23 12.75 -2.22
CA PRO A 25 0.44 14.18 -2.18
C PRO A 25 -0.21 14.94 -3.34
N GLU A 26 -0.45 14.30 -4.49
CA GLU A 26 -1.07 14.95 -5.64
C GLU A 26 -2.54 15.29 -5.39
N THR A 27 -3.27 14.39 -4.71
CA THR A 27 -4.67 14.61 -4.32
C THR A 27 -4.85 15.07 -2.88
N GLY A 28 -3.77 15.13 -2.09
CA GLY A 28 -3.79 15.57 -0.70
C GLY A 28 -4.62 14.66 0.21
N GLY A 29 -4.63 13.34 -0.04
CA GLY A 29 -5.51 12.43 0.67
C GLY A 29 -5.06 10.97 0.66
N PRO A 30 -5.67 10.11 1.50
CA PRO A 30 -5.36 8.69 1.52
C PRO A 30 -5.92 7.97 0.28
N ARG A 31 -5.14 7.05 -0.28
CA ARG A 31 -5.56 6.11 -1.33
C ARG A 31 -5.47 4.68 -0.84
N VAL A 32 -6.49 3.89 -1.16
CA VAL A 32 -6.49 2.45 -0.93
C VAL A 32 -5.52 1.79 -1.90
N VAL A 33 -4.67 0.90 -1.39
CA VAL A 33 -3.72 0.14 -2.20
C VAL A 33 -3.74 -1.34 -1.86
N ALA A 34 -3.34 -2.15 -2.83
CA ALA A 34 -2.89 -3.52 -2.58
C ALA A 34 -1.38 -3.63 -2.77
N VAL A 35 -0.75 -4.53 -2.02
CA VAL A 35 0.63 -4.97 -2.27
C VAL A 35 0.62 -6.47 -2.53
N SER A 36 1.18 -6.89 -3.66
CA SER A 36 1.32 -8.30 -4.03
C SER A 36 2.59 -8.50 -4.86
N GLY A 37 3.39 -9.52 -4.51
CA GLY A 37 4.65 -9.80 -5.20
C GLY A 37 5.62 -8.60 -5.22
N GLY A 38 5.63 -7.79 -4.16
CA GLY A 38 6.45 -6.57 -4.06
C GLY A 38 5.98 -5.39 -4.92
N THR A 39 4.83 -5.52 -5.59
CA THR A 39 4.24 -4.45 -6.42
C THR A 39 3.09 -3.78 -5.68
N VAL A 40 3.00 -2.45 -5.78
CA VAL A 40 1.91 -1.64 -5.22
C VAL A 40 0.89 -1.34 -6.32
N PHE A 41 -0.39 -1.56 -6.05
CA PHE A 41 -1.50 -1.30 -6.96
C PHE A 41 -2.45 -0.26 -6.34
N ASP A 42 -2.75 0.83 -7.05
CA ASP A 42 -3.77 1.80 -6.65
C ASP A 42 -5.17 1.24 -6.87
N LEU A 43 -5.94 1.12 -5.79
CA LEU A 43 -7.32 0.65 -5.80
C LEU A 43 -8.34 1.78 -5.63
N HIS A 44 -7.91 3.05 -5.54
CA HIS A 44 -8.77 4.19 -5.23
C HIS A 44 -9.97 4.31 -6.18
N ARG A 45 -9.78 4.04 -7.48
CA ARG A 45 -10.89 4.06 -8.46
C ARG A 45 -11.90 2.93 -8.28
N LEU A 46 -11.51 1.84 -7.63
CA LEU A 46 -12.35 0.66 -7.40
C LEU A 46 -13.06 0.74 -6.04
N ALA A 47 -12.38 1.30 -5.04
CA ALA A 47 -12.89 1.44 -3.68
C ALA A 47 -12.40 2.77 -3.06
N GLY A 48 -13.22 3.81 -3.20
CA GLY A 48 -13.02 5.06 -2.46
C GLY A 48 -13.32 4.86 -0.97
N THR A 49 -12.55 5.50 -0.10
CA THR A 49 -12.79 5.53 1.35
C THR A 49 -13.46 6.84 1.75
N VAL A 50 -14.44 6.78 2.64
CA VAL A 50 -15.14 7.94 3.25
C VAL A 50 -14.40 8.53 4.44
#